data_AF-A0A354SBM5-F1
#
_entry.id   AF-A0A354SBM5-F1
#
_cell.length_a   1.000
_cell.length_b   1.000
_cell.length_c   1.000
_cell.angle_alpha   90.00
_cell.angle_beta   90.00
_cell.angle_gamma   90.00
#
_symmetry.space_group_name_H-M   'P 1'
#
loop_
_entity.id
_entity.type
_entity.pdbx_description
1 polymer ?
#
loop_
_entity_poly.entity_id
_entity_poly.type
_entity_poly.pdbx_seq_one_letter_code
_entity_poly.pdbx_strand_id
1 'polypeptide(L)'
;MASNFKMDYSGVAELLKSKQLVVAVHKAAEAIAANVDKGSVTEAEVIVTDYITDRAHSVVVIAHPAGLAMEAKHGTLRKAAAAAGFEIKSKK
;
A
#
# COMPACT_ATOMS: atom_id res chain seq x y z
N MET A 1 35.96 -1.60 -15.47
CA MET A 1 34.97 -2.67 -15.21
C MET A 1 34.94 -2.90 -13.71
N ALA A 2 33.83 -2.66 -13.02
CA ALA A 2 33.72 -2.93 -11.58
C ALA A 2 33.55 -4.44 -11.38
N SER A 3 34.65 -5.17 -11.27
CA SER A 3 34.69 -6.62 -11.42
C SER A 3 34.33 -7.43 -10.17
N ASN A 4 33.85 -6.82 -9.07
CA ASN A 4 33.43 -7.57 -7.87
C ASN A 4 32.43 -6.76 -6.99
N PHE A 5 31.24 -6.42 -7.51
CA PHE A 5 30.16 -5.92 -6.66
C PHE A 5 29.47 -7.10 -5.96
N LYS A 6 29.53 -7.15 -4.62
CA LYS A 6 28.83 -8.13 -3.81
C LYS A 6 27.77 -7.41 -2.97
N MET A 7 26.50 -7.71 -3.20
CA MET A 7 25.40 -7.06 -2.49
C MET A 7 25.36 -7.50 -1.03
N ASP A 8 25.27 -6.54 -0.11
CA ASP A 8 25.05 -6.79 1.30
C ASP A 8 23.56 -7.03 1.57
N TYR A 9 23.14 -8.29 1.51
CA TYR A 9 21.75 -8.66 1.75
C TYR A 9 21.29 -8.35 3.18
N SER A 10 22.19 -8.43 4.17
CA SER A 10 21.90 -8.08 5.56
C SER A 10 21.58 -6.60 5.69
N GLY A 11 22.46 -5.74 5.20
CA GLY A 11 22.27 -4.29 5.24
C GLY A 11 21.02 -3.84 4.47
N VAL A 12 20.74 -4.46 3.32
CA VAL A 12 19.50 -4.20 2.57
C VAL A 12 18.27 -4.63 3.38
N ALA A 13 18.28 -5.80 4.02
CA ALA A 13 17.17 -6.27 4.83
C ALA A 13 16.92 -5.37 6.05
N GLU A 14 17.98 -4.88 6.70
CA GLU A 14 17.87 -3.91 7.79
C GLU A 14 17.24 -2.60 7.33
N LEU A 15 17.69 -2.07 6.19
CA LEU A 15 17.12 -0.87 5.58
C LEU A 15 15.64 -1.05 5.22
N LEU A 16 15.27 -2.20 4.66
CA LEU A 16 13.89 -2.53 4.31
C LEU A 16 12.95 -2.72 5.51
N LYS A 17 13.51 -2.97 6.69
CA LYS A 17 12.76 -3.09 7.96
C LYS A 17 12.87 -1.84 8.84
N SER A 18 13.61 -0.83 8.37
CA SER A 18 13.86 0.39 9.13
C SER A 18 12.56 1.16 9.41
N LYS A 19 12.53 1.85 10.55
CA LYS A 19 11.39 2.70 10.94
C LYS A 19 11.07 3.77 9.90
N GLN A 20 12.10 4.29 9.24
CA GLN A 20 11.94 5.31 8.19
C GLN A 20 11.14 4.76 7.01
N LEU A 21 11.43 3.53 6.57
CA LEU A 21 10.69 2.91 5.49
C LEU A 21 9.25 2.58 5.92
N VAL A 22 9.04 2.11 7.15
CA VAL A 22 7.68 1.87 7.69
C VAL A 22 6.85 3.16 7.63
N VAL A 23 7.39 4.29 8.10
CA VAL A 23 6.68 5.58 8.05
C VAL A 23 6.42 6.03 6.61
N ALA A 24 7.37 5.82 5.70
CA ALA A 24 7.19 6.17 4.28
C ALA A 24 6.07 5.34 3.62
N VAL A 25 6.03 4.03 3.87
CA VAL A 25 5.00 3.13 3.35
C VAL A 25 3.63 3.43 3.98
N HIS A 26 3.60 3.73 5.28
CA HIS A 26 2.38 4.15 5.97
C HIS A 26 1.79 5.42 5.36
N LYS A 27 2.60 6.47 5.17
CA LYS A 27 2.15 7.73 4.55
C LYS A 27 1.62 7.53 3.13
N ALA A 28 2.25 6.63 2.37
CA ALA A 28 1.75 6.23 1.06
C ALA A 28 0.36 5.59 1.16
N ALA A 29 0.15 4.70 2.13
CA ALA A 29 -1.15 4.06 2.37
C ALA A 29 -2.22 5.06 2.85
N GLU A 30 -1.87 6.01 3.72
CA GLU A 30 -2.75 7.11 4.14
C GLU A 30 -3.17 7.98 2.95
N ALA A 31 -2.25 8.28 2.03
CA ALA A 31 -2.57 9.03 0.81
C ALA A 31 -3.58 8.28 -0.07
N ILE A 32 -3.49 6.95 -0.14
CA ILE A 32 -4.50 6.12 -0.83
C ILE A 32 -5.84 6.21 -0.09
N ALA A 33 -5.85 6.04 1.24
CA ALA A 33 -7.06 6.09 2.05
C ALA A 33 -7.77 7.46 1.93
N ALA A 34 -7.02 8.56 1.88
CA ALA A 34 -7.54 9.90 1.69
C ALA A 34 -8.21 10.13 0.32
N ASN A 35 -7.79 9.39 -0.71
CA ASN A 35 -8.33 9.47 -2.07
C ASN A 35 -9.53 8.53 -2.31
N VAL A 36 -9.95 7.76 -1.31
CA VAL A 36 -11.15 6.93 -1.44
C VAL A 36 -12.38 7.83 -1.56
N ASP A 37 -13.15 7.64 -2.64
CA ASP A 37 -14.34 8.44 -2.92
C ASP A 37 -15.42 8.20 -1.86
N LYS A 38 -15.61 9.22 -1.01
CA LYS A 38 -16.60 9.22 0.08
C LYS A 38 -18.04 9.07 -0.42
N GLY A 39 -18.34 9.37 -1.69
CA GLY A 39 -19.65 9.15 -2.27
C GLY A 39 -19.98 7.68 -2.54
N SER A 40 -18.94 6.84 -2.69
CA SER A 40 -19.07 5.39 -2.93
C SER A 40 -18.96 4.53 -1.65
N VAL A 41 -18.54 5.15 -0.54
CA VAL A 41 -18.12 4.49 0.71
C VAL A 41 -18.79 5.20 1.91
N THR A 42 -20.02 5.69 1.75
CA THR A 42 -20.70 6.63 2.67
C THR A 42 -20.84 6.13 4.11
N GLU A 43 -20.81 4.81 4.35
CA GLU A 43 -20.89 4.19 5.68
C GLU A 43 -19.68 3.30 6.03
N ALA A 44 -18.67 3.27 5.16
CA ALA A 44 -17.60 2.30 5.26
C ALA A 44 -16.29 2.96 5.75
N GLU A 45 -15.74 2.44 6.84
CA GLU A 45 -14.47 2.91 7.38
C GLU A 45 -13.31 2.38 6.51
N VAL A 46 -12.38 3.25 6.15
CA VAL A 46 -11.14 2.83 5.48
C VAL A 46 -10.04 2.72 6.54
N ILE A 47 -9.55 1.51 6.76
CA ILE A 47 -8.55 1.20 7.78
C ILE A 47 -7.20 0.99 7.10
N VAL A 48 -6.16 1.61 7.66
CA VAL A 48 -4.76 1.36 7.29
C VAL A 48 -4.10 0.55 8.40
N THR A 49 -3.44 -0.54 8.05
CA THR A 49 -2.71 -1.38 9.01
C THR A 49 -1.32 -1.70 8.49
N ASP A 50 -0.32 -1.45 9.33
CA ASP A 50 1.08 -1.72 9.02
C ASP A 50 1.52 -3.06 9.60
N TYR A 51 2.42 -3.74 8.90
CA TYR A 51 3.11 -4.91 9.42
C TYR A 51 4.47 -5.07 8.72
N ILE A 52 5.33 -5.88 9.31
CA ILE A 52 6.66 -6.16 8.76
C ILE A 52 6.74 -7.67 8.49
N THR A 53 7.18 -8.03 7.28
CA THR A 53 7.54 -9.42 6.95
C THR A 53 9.03 -9.47 6.63
N ASP A 54 9.39 -9.62 5.36
CA ASP A 54 10.75 -9.43 4.85
C ASP A 54 11.09 -7.94 4.65
N ARG A 55 10.07 -7.08 4.45
CA ARG A 55 10.15 -5.61 4.36
C ARG A 55 8.93 -4.94 5.02
N ALA A 56 8.95 -3.61 5.13
CA ALA A 56 7.83 -2.79 5.60
C ALA A 56 6.63 -2.83 4.65
N HIS A 57 5.45 -3.17 5.18
CA HIS A 57 4.19 -3.29 4.43
C HIS A 57 3.09 -2.46 5.12
N SER A 58 2.17 -1.92 4.31
CA SER A 58 0.90 -1.36 4.77
C SER A 58 -0.23 -1.92 3.93
N VAL A 59 -1.37 -2.17 4.57
CA VAL A 59 -2.59 -2.66 3.92
C VAL A 59 -3.72 -1.66 4.16
N VAL A 60 -4.42 -1.33 3.09
CA VAL A 60 -5.60 -0.45 3.09
C VAL A 60 -6.84 -1.32 2.89
N VAL A 61 -7.78 -1.24 3.81
CA VAL A 61 -9.00 -2.08 3.84
C VAL A 61 -10.22 -1.19 3.86
N ILE A 62 -11.22 -1.50 3.02
CA ILE A 62 -12.58 -1.00 3.20
C ILE A 62 -13.27 -1.93 4.21
N ALA A 63 -13.41 -1.48 5.46
CA ALA A 63 -13.97 -2.24 6.56
C ALA A 63 -15.51 -2.27 6.50
N HIS A 64 -16.02 -2.88 5.43
CA HIS A 64 -17.45 -3.01 5.18
C HIS A 64 -17.75 -4.36 4.51
N PRO A 65 -18.85 -5.05 4.84
CA PRO A 65 -19.20 -6.34 4.23
C PRO A 65 -19.29 -6.28 2.70
N ALA A 66 -19.77 -5.16 2.16
CA ALA A 66 -19.84 -4.92 0.71
C ALA A 66 -18.52 -4.42 0.09
N GLY A 67 -17.43 -4.26 0.86
CA GLY A 67 -16.16 -3.68 0.39
C GLY A 67 -15.57 -4.42 -0.82
N LEU A 68 -15.68 -5.75 -0.83
CA LEU A 68 -15.27 -6.57 -1.98
C LEU A 68 -16.12 -6.29 -3.22
N ALA A 69 -17.44 -6.13 -3.06
CA ALA A 69 -18.32 -5.77 -4.16
C ALA A 69 -18.08 -4.34 -4.67
N MET A 70 -17.74 -3.39 -3.78
CA MET A 70 -17.36 -2.03 -4.16
C MET A 70 -16.08 -2.02 -5.01
N GLU A 71 -15.05 -2.75 -4.58
CA GLU A 71 -13.81 -2.87 -5.34
C GLU A 71 -14.03 -3.58 -6.68
N ALA A 72 -14.86 -4.64 -6.71
CA ALA A 72 -15.14 -5.36 -7.96
C ALA A 72 -15.96 -4.52 -8.96
N LYS A 73 -16.95 -3.74 -8.50
CA LYS A 73 -17.85 -2.96 -9.36
C LYS A 73 -17.27 -1.60 -9.76
N HIS A 74 -16.61 -0.93 -8.82
CA HIS A 74 -16.20 0.46 -8.98
C HIS A 74 -14.69 0.65 -8.98
N GLY A 75 -13.91 -0.36 -8.56
CA GLY A 75 -12.46 -0.26 -8.42
C GLY A 75 -12.05 0.83 -7.45
N THR A 76 -12.74 0.96 -6.31
CA THR A 76 -12.60 2.07 -5.35
C THR A 76 -11.17 2.25 -4.88
N LEU A 77 -10.49 1.20 -4.41
CA LEU A 77 -9.10 1.26 -3.96
C LEU A 77 -8.14 1.42 -5.13
N ARG A 78 -8.41 0.78 -6.27
CA ARG A 78 -7.59 0.97 -7.48
C ARG A 78 -7.61 2.42 -7.96
N LYS A 79 -8.79 3.04 -8.05
CA LYS A 79 -8.89 4.45 -8.45
C LYS A 79 -8.24 5.38 -7.43
N ALA A 80 -8.42 5.11 -6.14
CA ALA A 80 -7.75 5.87 -5.08
C ALA A 80 -6.22 5.76 -5.16
N ALA A 81 -5.69 4.57 -5.43
CA ALA A 81 -4.25 4.36 -5.62
C ALA A 81 -3.71 5.08 -6.87
N ALA A 82 -4.45 5.04 -7.98
CA ALA A 82 -4.08 5.78 -9.19
C ALA A 82 -4.08 7.30 -8.95
N ALA A 83 -5.07 7.82 -8.20
CA ALA A 83 -5.14 9.23 -7.83
C ALA A 83 -3.97 9.66 -6.92
N ALA A 84 -3.48 8.76 -6.08
CA ALA A 84 -2.26 8.95 -5.28
C ALA A 84 -0.96 8.79 -6.09
N GLY A 85 -1.04 8.53 -7.41
CA GLY A 85 0.11 8.44 -8.31
C GLY A 85 0.77 7.06 -8.43
N PHE A 86 0.12 6.00 -7.94
CA PHE A 86 0.67 4.64 -8.00
C PHE A 86 0.38 3.96 -9.34
N GLU A 87 1.37 3.22 -9.85
CA GLU A 87 1.17 2.26 -10.95
C GLU A 87 0.49 0.99 -10.42
N ILE A 88 -0.62 0.59 -11.06
CA ILE A 88 -1.40 -0.57 -10.64
C ILE A 88 -1.15 -1.71 -11.60
N LYS A 89 -0.64 -2.82 -11.07
CA LYS A 89 -0.42 -4.05 -11.85
C LYS A 89 -1.47 -5.08 -11.47
N SER A 90 -2.14 -5.66 -12.46
CA SER A 90 -2.91 -6.88 -12.21
C SER A 90 -1.92 -8.03 -12.02
N LYS A 91 -2.18 -8.91 -11.06
CA LYS A 91 -1.47 -10.18 -10.99
C LYS A 91 -1.83 -10.96 -12.26
N LYS A 92 -0.85 -11.24 -13.12
CA LYS A 92 -1.01 -12.21 -14.22
C LYS A 92 -1.10 -13.62 -13.66
#